data_AF-A0A348UXS6-F1
#
_entry.id   AF-A0A348UXS6-F1
#
_cell.length_a   1.000
_cell.length_b   1.000
_cell.length_c   1.000
_cell.angle_alpha   90.00
_cell.angle_beta   90.00
_cell.angle_gamma   90.00
#
_symmetry.space_group_name_H-M   'P 1'
#
loop_
_entity.id
_entity.type
_entity.pdbx_description
1 polymer ?
#
loop_
_entity_poly.entity_id
_entity_poly.type
_entity_poly.pdbx_seq_one_letter_code
_entity_poly.pdbx_strand_id
1 'polypeptide(L)'
;MAACRGAKKAKSMFTNLARPYKEQPATATIEGIRNILNQADLVPDEIYHANPYPKIFSSSIALPPDRGGFRTNGKGRTHEFSLASAYAEYMERMQNLLFATFSRSIANRLKDEFGYYYFPDESYLDRQAVENLPADVLADFFRYLKQDRKEFVAAYFDRIAANGMPGVVATPFYDTLNQCSQLLPLNLLLITVGSNGMAAGNTQPEAIFQALCELTERWAAALIFYGQMTPPTVPKEFLAQFPGESAIIQDIERDGRYKVIVKDFSAGRNIPSLGVIIKNLQTGRYRLNVGSETSFQVALSRCLTEIFQGIQDSDQFD
;
A
#
# COMPACT_ATOMS: atom_id res chain seq x y z
N MET A 1 28.31 41.87 20.94
CA MET A 1 26.88 41.66 20.59
C MET A 1 26.83 40.67 19.43
N ALA A 2 26.70 39.38 19.73
CA ALA A 2 26.49 38.35 18.71
C ALA A 2 24.98 38.17 18.51
N ALA A 3 24.48 38.57 17.36
CA ALA A 3 23.07 38.45 17.02
C ALA A 3 22.70 36.97 16.86
N CYS A 4 21.72 36.53 17.65
CA CYS A 4 21.03 35.26 17.52
C CYS A 4 20.60 35.02 16.08
N ARG A 5 21.15 33.96 15.46
CA ARG A 5 20.52 33.36 14.28
C ARG A 5 19.21 32.75 14.74
N GLY A 6 18.10 33.36 14.33
CA GLY A 6 16.76 32.85 14.60
C GLY A 6 16.64 31.41 14.15
N ALA A 7 16.19 30.54 15.05
CA ALA A 7 15.76 29.20 14.70
C ALA A 7 14.68 29.31 13.62
N LYS A 8 14.95 28.81 12.42
CA LYS A 8 13.89 28.56 11.45
C LYS A 8 12.90 27.62 12.14
N LYS A 9 11.67 28.09 12.42
CA LYS A 9 10.57 27.21 12.84
C LYS A 9 10.54 26.04 11.86
N ALA A 10 10.77 24.82 12.35
CA ALA A 10 10.56 23.63 11.55
C ALA A 10 9.12 23.69 11.02
N LYS A 11 8.96 23.66 9.70
CA LYS A 11 7.63 23.53 9.10
C LYS A 11 7.07 22.20 9.62
N SER A 12 5.88 22.24 10.22
CA SER A 12 5.17 21.04 10.63
C SER A 12 5.04 20.12 9.40
N MET A 13 5.49 18.87 9.56
CA MET A 13 5.35 17.81 8.56
C MET A 13 3.88 17.46 8.27
N PHE A 14 3.01 17.65 9.28
CA PHE A 14 1.57 17.54 9.13
C PHE A 14 0.94 18.90 8.85
N THR A 15 -0.08 18.90 8.01
CA THR A 15 -0.88 20.06 7.64
C THR A 15 -2.34 19.81 7.99
N ASN A 16 -3.12 20.88 8.18
CA ASN A 16 -4.57 20.73 8.23
C ASN A 16 -5.05 20.29 6.85
N LEU A 17 -6.08 19.45 6.82
CA LEU A 17 -6.64 18.96 5.57
C LEU A 17 -7.27 20.13 4.80
N ALA A 18 -6.55 20.63 3.78
CA ALA A 18 -6.98 21.74 2.91
C ALA A 18 -7.60 21.26 1.59
N ARG A 19 -7.88 19.95 1.49
CA ARG A 19 -8.45 19.26 0.33
C ARG A 19 -9.62 18.38 0.77
N PRO A 20 -10.50 17.94 -0.14
CA PRO A 20 -11.42 16.84 0.16
C PRO A 20 -10.65 15.61 0.67
N TYR A 21 -11.27 14.85 1.59
CA TYR A 21 -10.69 13.58 2.05
C TYR A 21 -10.48 12.61 0.88
N LYS A 22 -11.46 12.55 -0.03
CA LYS A 22 -11.49 11.83 -1.31
C LYS A 22 -12.10 12.74 -2.38
N GLU A 23 -11.70 12.57 -3.64
CA GLU A 23 -12.19 13.40 -4.76
C GLU A 23 -13.67 13.16 -5.07
N GLN A 24 -14.21 11.99 -4.68
CA GLN A 24 -15.62 11.66 -4.80
C GLN A 24 -16.20 11.14 -3.47
N PRO A 25 -17.52 11.27 -3.25
CA PRO A 25 -18.21 10.54 -2.19
C PRO A 25 -18.03 9.03 -2.35
N ALA A 26 -17.94 8.31 -1.23
CA ALA A 26 -17.74 6.85 -1.22
C ALA A 26 -18.78 6.10 -2.07
N THR A 27 -20.04 6.54 -2.04
CA THR A 27 -21.12 5.94 -2.85
C THR A 27 -20.87 6.05 -4.35
N ALA A 28 -20.41 7.22 -4.83
CA ALA A 28 -20.08 7.43 -6.23
C ALA A 28 -18.89 6.55 -6.67
N THR A 29 -17.87 6.40 -5.81
CA THR A 29 -16.75 5.48 -6.04
C THR A 29 -17.24 4.03 -6.18
N ILE A 30 -18.10 3.57 -5.25
CA ILE A 30 -18.64 2.20 -5.26
C ILE A 30 -19.45 1.96 -6.53
N GLU A 31 -20.37 2.86 -6.87
CA GLU A 31 -21.21 2.75 -8.08
C GLU A 31 -20.37 2.77 -9.36
N GLY A 32 -19.37 3.66 -9.44
CA GLY A 32 -18.46 3.75 -10.57
C GLY A 32 -17.69 2.45 -10.79
N ILE A 33 -17.13 1.87 -9.73
CA ILE A 33 -16.38 0.61 -9.82
C ILE A 33 -17.31 -0.56 -10.14
N ARG A 34 -18.48 -0.66 -9.51
CA ARG A 34 -19.49 -1.70 -9.84
C ARG A 34 -19.87 -1.67 -11.32
N ASN A 35 -20.07 -0.48 -11.89
CA ASN A 35 -20.39 -0.33 -13.31
C ASN A 35 -19.27 -0.86 -14.22
N ILE A 36 -18.00 -0.57 -13.89
CA ILE A 36 -16.84 -1.09 -14.62
C ILE A 36 -16.80 -2.62 -14.54
N LEU A 37 -16.94 -3.17 -13.33
CA LEU A 37 -16.89 -4.62 -13.11
C LEU A 37 -18.06 -5.36 -13.75
N ASN A 38 -19.24 -4.74 -13.80
CA ASN A 38 -20.42 -5.29 -14.46
C ASN A 38 -20.24 -5.40 -15.98
N GLN A 39 -19.54 -4.44 -16.60
CA GLN A 39 -19.21 -4.51 -18.03
C GLN A 39 -18.22 -5.65 -18.35
N ALA A 40 -17.42 -6.06 -17.36
CA ALA A 40 -16.44 -7.14 -17.49
C ALA A 40 -16.95 -8.51 -17.01
N ASP A 41 -18.20 -8.61 -16.52
CA ASP A 41 -18.73 -9.80 -15.83
C ASP A 41 -17.85 -10.25 -14.63
N LEU A 42 -17.37 -9.29 -13.84
CA LEU A 42 -16.45 -9.50 -12.70
C LEU A 42 -16.95 -8.86 -11.41
N VAL A 43 -18.27 -8.77 -11.22
CA VAL A 43 -18.87 -8.18 -10.01
C VAL A 43 -18.65 -9.12 -8.81
N PRO A 44 -17.98 -8.66 -7.74
CA PRO A 44 -17.79 -9.45 -6.54
C PRO A 44 -19.02 -9.39 -5.61
N ASP A 45 -19.17 -10.41 -4.79
CA ASP A 45 -20.10 -10.42 -3.66
C ASP A 45 -19.57 -9.53 -2.53
N GLU A 46 -20.46 -8.73 -1.95
CA GLU A 46 -20.14 -7.89 -0.80
C GLU A 46 -20.31 -8.65 0.50
N ILE A 47 -19.20 -8.80 1.21
CA ILE A 47 -19.10 -9.54 2.45
C ILE A 47 -18.74 -8.52 3.53
N TYR A 48 -19.75 -7.94 4.18
CA TYR A 48 -19.47 -7.00 5.26
C TYR A 48 -18.85 -7.73 6.46
N HIS A 49 -17.72 -7.23 6.95
CA HIS A 49 -17.03 -7.78 8.11
C HIS A 49 -16.72 -6.68 9.10
N ALA A 50 -17.42 -6.72 10.23
CA ALA A 50 -16.98 -6.15 11.49
C ALA A 50 -17.07 -4.63 11.68
N ASN A 51 -17.50 -4.30 12.90
CA ASN A 51 -17.34 -2.97 13.49
C ASN A 51 -16.94 -3.16 14.97
N PRO A 52 -15.69 -3.57 15.25
CA PRO A 52 -15.27 -3.96 16.61
C PRO A 52 -15.29 -2.80 17.60
N TYR A 53 -15.12 -1.56 17.11
CA TYR A 53 -15.25 -0.33 17.89
C TYR A 53 -16.02 0.72 17.09
N PRO A 54 -16.67 1.69 17.73
CA PRO A 54 -17.31 2.79 17.02
C PRO A 54 -16.36 3.45 16.02
N LYS A 55 -16.83 3.66 14.79
CA LYS A 55 -16.04 4.27 13.70
C LYS A 55 -14.84 3.45 13.23
N ILE A 56 -14.78 2.15 13.53
CA ILE A 56 -13.79 1.23 12.97
C ILE A 56 -14.55 0.18 12.16
N PHE A 57 -14.63 0.36 10.86
CA PHE A 57 -15.34 -0.55 9.96
C PHE A 57 -14.36 -1.30 9.07
N SER A 58 -14.64 -2.58 8.88
CA SER A 58 -14.01 -3.39 7.83
C SER A 58 -15.07 -3.88 6.83
N SER A 59 -14.65 -4.17 5.62
CA SER A 59 -15.52 -4.78 4.60
C SER A 59 -14.66 -5.69 3.74
N SER A 60 -15.21 -6.78 3.26
CA SER A 60 -14.56 -7.64 2.29
C SER A 60 -15.44 -7.73 1.05
N ILE A 61 -14.84 -7.87 -0.11
CA ILE A 61 -15.56 -8.24 -1.32
C ILE A 61 -14.83 -9.42 -1.96
N ALA A 62 -15.55 -10.34 -2.56
CA ALA A 62 -14.93 -11.51 -3.19
C ALA A 62 -15.69 -11.96 -4.43
N LEU A 63 -14.97 -12.41 -5.46
CA LEU A 63 -15.60 -13.17 -6.53
C LEU A 63 -16.21 -14.47 -5.98
N PRO A 64 -17.28 -14.97 -6.62
CA PRO A 64 -17.79 -16.31 -6.37
C PRO A 64 -16.68 -17.37 -6.44
N PRO A 65 -16.73 -18.45 -5.62
CA PRO A 65 -15.69 -19.48 -5.60
C PRO A 65 -15.44 -20.16 -6.95
N ASP A 66 -16.50 -20.37 -7.74
CA ASP A 66 -16.43 -20.92 -9.11
C ASP A 66 -15.78 -19.96 -10.11
N ARG A 67 -15.64 -18.68 -9.75
CA ARG A 67 -14.91 -17.64 -10.48
C ARG A 67 -13.54 -17.30 -9.88
N GLY A 68 -13.01 -18.19 -9.02
CA GLY A 68 -11.65 -18.09 -8.48
C GLY A 68 -11.56 -17.49 -7.08
N GLY A 69 -12.66 -16.99 -6.50
CA GLY A 69 -12.69 -16.61 -5.08
C GLY A 69 -11.80 -15.42 -4.69
N PHE A 70 -11.32 -14.63 -5.68
CA PHE A 70 -10.43 -13.50 -5.43
C PHE A 70 -11.09 -12.49 -4.50
N ARG A 71 -10.38 -12.08 -3.44
CA ARG A 71 -10.90 -11.28 -2.33
C ARG A 71 -9.99 -10.09 -2.04
N THR A 72 -10.60 -8.97 -1.72
CA THR A 72 -9.93 -7.81 -1.11
C THR A 72 -10.64 -7.37 0.15
N ASN A 73 -9.93 -6.58 0.96
CA ASN A 73 -10.46 -6.02 2.18
C ASN A 73 -10.40 -4.50 2.13
N GLY A 74 -11.35 -3.87 2.80
CA GLY A 74 -11.44 -2.43 2.94
C GLY A 74 -11.58 -2.05 4.38
N LYS A 75 -11.10 -0.84 4.69
CA LYS A 75 -11.08 -0.28 6.04
C LYS A 75 -11.58 1.16 5.97
N GLY A 76 -12.32 1.59 6.98
CA GLY A 76 -12.92 2.91 6.96
C GLY A 76 -13.53 3.35 8.27
N ARG A 77 -13.83 4.64 8.36
CA ARG A 77 -14.51 5.24 9.52
C ARG A 77 -16.04 5.17 9.46
N THR A 78 -16.57 4.74 8.33
CA THR A 78 -17.97 4.39 8.11
C THR A 78 -18.01 3.12 7.24
N HIS A 79 -19.16 2.46 7.22
CA HIS A 79 -19.42 1.31 6.35
C HIS A 79 -19.17 1.64 4.87
N GLU A 80 -19.63 2.81 4.41
CA GLU A 80 -19.48 3.23 3.02
C GLU A 80 -18.02 3.43 2.65
N PHE A 81 -17.22 4.03 3.54
CA PHE A 81 -15.79 4.20 3.28
C PHE A 81 -15.02 2.89 3.35
N SER A 82 -15.40 1.95 4.23
CA SER A 82 -14.76 0.62 4.23
C SER A 82 -15.11 -0.16 2.95
N LEU A 83 -16.35 -0.08 2.47
CA LEU A 83 -16.75 -0.72 1.22
C LEU A 83 -16.07 -0.09 0.00
N ALA A 84 -16.03 1.25 -0.09
CA ALA A 84 -15.31 1.94 -1.14
C ALA A 84 -13.80 1.59 -1.15
N SER A 85 -13.20 1.44 0.04
CA SER A 85 -11.82 0.98 0.17
C SER A 85 -11.64 -0.46 -0.35
N ALA A 86 -12.59 -1.37 -0.10
CA ALA A 86 -12.49 -2.76 -0.58
C ALA A 86 -12.55 -2.82 -2.11
N TYR A 87 -13.45 -2.03 -2.72
CA TYR A 87 -13.54 -1.88 -4.18
C TYR A 87 -12.31 -1.22 -4.79
N ALA A 88 -11.76 -0.19 -4.15
CA ALA A 88 -10.53 0.46 -4.63
C ALA A 88 -9.35 -0.52 -4.61
N GLU A 89 -9.17 -1.26 -3.51
CA GLU A 89 -8.14 -2.31 -3.43
C GLU A 89 -8.36 -3.40 -4.48
N TYR A 90 -9.62 -3.77 -4.75
CA TYR A 90 -9.96 -4.74 -5.80
C TYR A 90 -9.49 -4.26 -7.18
N MET A 91 -9.82 -3.02 -7.55
CA MET A 91 -9.35 -2.43 -8.81
C MET A 91 -7.83 -2.35 -8.87
N GLU A 92 -7.19 -1.93 -7.78
CA GLU A 92 -5.73 -1.89 -7.66
C GLU A 92 -5.10 -3.26 -7.96
N ARG A 93 -5.56 -4.33 -7.29
CA ARG A 93 -5.00 -5.68 -7.51
C ARG A 93 -5.28 -6.19 -8.93
N MET A 94 -6.49 -5.98 -9.44
CA MET A 94 -6.87 -6.41 -10.78
C MET A 94 -6.04 -5.74 -11.87
N GLN A 95 -5.90 -4.41 -11.81
CA GLN A 95 -5.15 -3.61 -12.78
C GLN A 95 -3.64 -3.89 -12.73
N ASN A 96 -3.12 -4.35 -11.59
CA ASN A 96 -1.72 -4.73 -11.42
C ASN A 96 -1.48 -6.25 -11.50
N LEU A 97 -2.47 -7.04 -11.95
CA LEU A 97 -2.38 -8.49 -12.12
C LEU A 97 -2.05 -9.28 -10.83
N LEU A 98 -2.33 -8.70 -9.65
CA LEU A 98 -2.13 -9.33 -8.33
C LEU A 98 -3.38 -10.06 -7.80
N PHE A 99 -4.29 -10.45 -8.69
CA PHE A 99 -5.49 -11.21 -8.32
C PHE A 99 -5.32 -12.73 -8.50
N ALA A 100 -4.30 -13.18 -9.24
CA ALA A 100 -4.01 -14.58 -9.49
C ALA A 100 -2.53 -14.80 -9.79
N THR A 101 -2.05 -16.03 -9.60
CA THR A 101 -0.73 -16.44 -10.06
C THR A 101 -0.82 -16.90 -11.52
N PHE A 102 -0.24 -16.11 -12.43
CA PHE A 102 -0.17 -16.47 -13.85
C PHE A 102 0.95 -17.47 -14.09
N SER A 103 0.59 -18.76 -14.08
CA SER A 103 1.52 -19.81 -14.53
C SER A 103 1.94 -19.57 -15.98
N ARG A 104 3.12 -20.08 -16.36
CA ARG A 104 3.62 -19.94 -17.74
C ARG A 104 2.62 -20.45 -18.78
N SER A 105 1.87 -21.51 -18.50
CA SER A 105 0.86 -22.03 -19.43
C SER A 105 -0.33 -21.09 -19.59
N ILE A 106 -0.75 -20.40 -18.53
CA ILE A 106 -1.78 -19.35 -18.62
C ILE A 106 -1.23 -18.17 -19.42
N ALA A 107 -0.04 -17.67 -19.07
CA ALA A 107 0.57 -16.53 -19.74
C ALA A 107 0.79 -16.80 -21.25
N ASN A 108 1.25 -17.99 -21.64
CA ASN A 108 1.39 -18.38 -23.04
C ASN A 108 0.04 -18.39 -23.78
N ARG A 109 -1.02 -18.93 -23.15
CA ARG A 109 -2.37 -18.89 -23.76
C ARG A 109 -2.86 -17.46 -23.99
N LEU A 110 -2.66 -16.58 -23.01
CA LEU A 110 -2.99 -15.17 -23.16
C LEU A 110 -2.18 -14.52 -24.29
N LYS A 111 -0.90 -14.85 -24.42
CA LYS A 111 -0.05 -14.39 -25.52
C LYS A 111 -0.56 -14.84 -26.89
N ASP A 112 -0.94 -16.11 -27.00
CA ASP A 112 -1.46 -16.69 -28.25
C ASP A 112 -2.82 -16.07 -28.63
N GLU A 113 -3.66 -15.76 -27.64
CA GLU A 113 -5.00 -15.22 -27.84
C GLU A 113 -5.00 -13.70 -28.11
N PHE A 114 -4.27 -12.94 -27.30
CA PHE A 114 -4.31 -11.46 -27.31
C PHE A 114 -3.09 -10.80 -27.95
N GLY A 115 -2.02 -11.56 -28.23
CA GLY A 115 -0.78 -11.03 -28.77
C GLY A 115 0.16 -10.41 -27.73
N TYR A 116 -0.15 -10.49 -26.43
CA TYR A 116 0.68 -10.04 -25.30
C TYR A 116 0.45 -10.91 -24.04
N TYR A 117 1.42 -10.95 -23.13
CA TYR A 117 1.39 -11.73 -21.90
C TYR A 117 0.61 -11.04 -20.77
N TYR A 118 0.87 -9.75 -20.57
CA TYR A 118 0.39 -9.00 -19.40
C TYR A 118 -0.31 -7.71 -19.82
N PHE A 119 0.33 -6.89 -20.65
CA PHE A 119 -0.19 -5.59 -21.07
C PHE A 119 0.00 -5.38 -22.57
N PRO A 120 -0.93 -4.67 -23.26
CA PRO A 120 -0.84 -4.45 -24.71
C PRO A 120 0.41 -3.65 -25.16
N ASP A 121 0.97 -2.84 -24.27
CA ASP A 121 2.15 -2.00 -24.49
C ASP A 121 3.44 -2.63 -23.94
N GLU A 122 3.42 -3.92 -23.62
CA GLU A 122 4.62 -4.65 -23.23
C GLU A 122 5.62 -4.78 -24.39
N SER A 123 6.90 -4.90 -24.06
CA SER A 123 7.99 -5.08 -25.00
C SER A 123 9.05 -6.01 -24.43
N TYR A 124 10.00 -6.44 -25.25
CA TYR A 124 11.12 -7.26 -24.79
C TYR A 124 12.35 -6.40 -24.53
N LEU A 125 13.01 -6.62 -23.40
CA LEU A 125 14.37 -6.16 -23.16
C LEU A 125 15.34 -7.31 -23.39
N ASP A 126 16.35 -7.07 -24.22
CA ASP A 126 17.48 -7.97 -24.34
C ASP A 126 18.44 -7.82 -23.15
N ARG A 127 19.50 -8.63 -23.16
CA ARG A 127 20.50 -8.65 -22.09
C ARG A 127 21.16 -7.28 -21.90
N GLN A 128 21.55 -6.63 -23.00
CA GLN A 128 22.25 -5.35 -22.94
C GLN A 128 21.34 -4.26 -22.40
N ALA A 129 20.06 -4.25 -22.79
CA ALA A 129 19.07 -3.31 -22.30
C ALA A 129 18.82 -3.48 -20.79
N VAL A 130 18.75 -4.72 -20.29
CA VAL A 130 18.67 -4.97 -18.83
C VAL A 130 19.95 -4.54 -18.12
N GLU A 131 21.13 -4.82 -18.67
CA GLU A 131 22.40 -4.41 -18.06
C GLU A 131 22.56 -2.88 -17.97
N ASN A 132 21.88 -2.13 -18.85
CA ASN A 132 21.88 -0.68 -18.95
C ASN A 132 20.73 0.03 -18.21
N LEU A 133 19.90 -0.69 -17.45
CA LEU A 133 18.87 -0.06 -16.61
C LEU A 133 19.49 0.93 -15.60
N PRO A 134 18.69 1.86 -15.05
CA PRO A 134 19.16 2.75 -13.99
C PRO A 134 19.83 2.00 -12.82
N ALA A 135 20.89 2.58 -12.27
CA ALA A 135 21.75 1.90 -11.29
C ALA A 135 21.02 1.54 -9.99
N ASP A 136 20.08 2.37 -9.56
CA ASP A 136 19.19 2.16 -8.42
C ASP A 136 18.20 1.01 -8.65
N VAL A 137 17.56 0.95 -9.82
CA VAL A 137 16.69 -0.17 -10.22
C VAL A 137 17.45 -1.49 -10.19
N LEU A 138 18.67 -1.51 -10.75
CA LEU A 138 19.53 -2.70 -10.73
C LEU A 138 19.94 -3.08 -9.32
N ALA A 139 20.24 -2.09 -8.47
CA ALA A 139 20.57 -2.35 -7.07
C ALA A 139 19.40 -3.03 -6.33
N ASP A 140 18.15 -2.64 -6.63
CA ASP A 140 16.96 -3.24 -6.02
C ASP A 140 16.67 -4.65 -6.55
N PHE A 141 16.76 -4.90 -7.86
CA PHE A 141 16.56 -6.24 -8.43
C PHE A 141 17.53 -7.29 -7.89
N PHE A 142 18.75 -6.88 -7.58
CA PHE A 142 19.80 -7.81 -7.16
C PHE A 142 20.17 -7.69 -5.68
N ARG A 143 19.42 -6.90 -4.91
CA ARG A 143 19.71 -6.58 -3.51
C ARG A 143 19.98 -7.79 -2.62
N TYR A 144 19.25 -8.88 -2.84
CA TYR A 144 19.31 -10.10 -2.04
C TYR A 144 20.07 -11.25 -2.70
N LEU A 145 20.69 -11.02 -3.86
CA LEU A 145 21.49 -12.03 -4.53
C LEU A 145 22.86 -12.16 -3.85
N LYS A 146 23.25 -13.41 -3.60
CA LYS A 146 24.59 -13.75 -3.08
C LYS A 146 25.63 -13.94 -4.19
N GLN A 147 25.18 -14.06 -5.44
CA GLN A 147 26.02 -14.27 -6.62
C GLN A 147 26.33 -12.97 -7.34
N ASP A 148 27.33 -12.97 -8.22
CA ASP A 148 27.65 -11.81 -9.04
C ASP A 148 26.48 -11.42 -9.96
N ARG A 149 26.26 -10.11 -10.11
CA ARG A 149 25.16 -9.57 -10.91
C ARG A 149 25.25 -10.01 -12.37
N LYS A 150 26.45 -9.96 -12.98
CA LYS A 150 26.61 -10.31 -14.39
C LYS A 150 26.38 -11.81 -14.61
N GLU A 151 26.82 -12.64 -13.67
CA GLU A 151 26.57 -14.09 -13.69
C GLU A 151 25.06 -14.40 -13.59
N PHE A 152 24.34 -13.75 -12.68
CA PHE A 152 22.88 -13.94 -12.59
C PHE A 152 22.17 -13.51 -13.85
N VAL A 153 22.49 -12.32 -14.38
CA VAL A 153 21.86 -11.82 -15.62
C VAL A 153 22.16 -12.77 -16.77
N ALA A 154 23.39 -13.26 -16.91
CA ALA A 154 23.72 -14.26 -17.92
C ALA A 154 22.86 -15.53 -17.79
N ALA A 155 22.81 -16.15 -16.61
CA ALA A 155 22.03 -17.36 -16.36
C ALA A 155 20.52 -17.13 -16.55
N TYR A 156 20.02 -15.95 -16.19
CA TYR A 156 18.62 -15.57 -16.39
C TYR A 156 18.27 -15.50 -17.88
N PHE A 157 19.14 -14.90 -18.69
CA PHE A 157 18.97 -14.82 -20.14
C PHE A 157 19.20 -16.16 -20.87
N ASP A 158 20.11 -17.01 -20.38
CA ASP A 158 20.27 -18.37 -20.89
C ASP A 158 18.96 -19.17 -20.74
N ARG A 159 18.29 -19.02 -19.59
CA ARG A 159 16.97 -19.63 -19.35
C ARG A 159 15.88 -19.05 -20.25
N ILE A 160 15.90 -17.75 -20.54
CA ILE A 160 14.95 -17.11 -21.47
C ILE A 160 15.16 -17.66 -22.88
N ALA A 161 16.40 -17.76 -23.34
CA ALA A 161 16.76 -18.28 -24.65
C ALA A 161 16.40 -19.77 -24.79
N ALA A 162 16.69 -20.60 -23.78
CA ALA A 162 16.30 -22.02 -23.75
C ALA A 162 14.77 -22.21 -23.81
N ASN A 163 14.01 -21.18 -23.43
CA ASN A 163 12.57 -21.14 -23.49
C ASN A 163 12.02 -20.58 -24.82
N GLY A 164 12.89 -20.28 -25.79
CA GLY A 164 12.52 -19.74 -27.09
C GLY A 164 12.01 -18.30 -27.05
N MET A 165 12.30 -17.56 -25.97
CA MET A 165 11.84 -16.18 -25.82
C MET A 165 12.90 -15.18 -26.29
N PRO A 166 12.50 -14.07 -26.95
CA PRO A 166 13.43 -13.09 -27.51
C PRO A 166 14.07 -12.17 -26.46
N GLY A 167 13.52 -12.12 -25.24
CA GLY A 167 14.02 -11.29 -24.15
C GLY A 167 13.12 -11.37 -22.92
N VAL A 168 13.37 -10.53 -21.93
CA VAL A 168 12.50 -10.41 -20.76
C VAL A 168 11.33 -9.47 -21.08
N VAL A 169 10.11 -9.88 -20.71
CA VAL A 169 8.93 -9.04 -20.87
C VAL A 169 9.01 -7.85 -19.91
N ALA A 170 8.87 -6.65 -20.47
CA ALA A 170 8.96 -5.38 -19.79
C ALA A 170 7.78 -4.48 -20.14
N THR A 171 7.42 -3.59 -19.23
CA THR A 171 6.31 -2.64 -19.37
C THR A 171 6.79 -1.23 -19.11
N PRO A 172 6.14 -0.21 -19.70
CA PRO A 172 6.56 1.18 -19.52
C PRO A 172 6.20 1.71 -18.13
N PHE A 173 7.19 2.30 -17.47
CA PHE A 173 7.03 3.11 -16.26
C PHE A 173 7.49 4.53 -16.53
N TYR A 174 6.85 5.50 -15.90
CA TYR A 174 7.25 6.90 -16.03
C TYR A 174 8.21 7.31 -14.92
N ASP A 175 9.44 7.64 -15.29
CA ASP A 175 10.43 8.21 -14.40
C ASP A 175 10.12 9.70 -14.20
N THR A 176 9.63 10.04 -13.01
CA THR A 176 9.27 11.42 -12.65
C THR A 176 10.48 12.32 -12.37
N LEU A 177 11.67 11.77 -12.11
CA LEU A 177 12.87 12.56 -11.91
C LEU A 177 13.46 12.99 -13.25
N ASN A 178 13.58 12.04 -14.19
CA ASN A 178 14.15 12.28 -15.51
C ASN A 178 13.10 12.63 -16.58
N GLN A 179 11.81 12.60 -16.22
CA GLN A 179 10.67 12.96 -17.06
C GLN A 179 10.59 12.12 -18.35
N CYS A 180 10.91 10.83 -18.26
CA CYS A 180 10.96 9.92 -19.41
C CYS A 180 10.28 8.58 -19.13
N SER A 181 9.86 7.88 -20.19
CA SER A 181 9.36 6.51 -20.09
C SER A 181 10.54 5.53 -20.08
N GLN A 182 10.54 4.61 -19.12
CA GLN A 182 11.53 3.57 -18.96
C GLN A 182 10.82 2.21 -18.98
N LEU A 183 11.25 1.31 -19.86
CA LEU A 183 10.80 -0.08 -19.83
C LEU A 183 11.47 -0.79 -18.64
N LEU A 184 10.67 -1.44 -17.79
CA LEU A 184 11.15 -2.22 -16.66
C LEU A 184 10.65 -3.67 -16.74
N PRO A 185 11.52 -4.68 -16.44
CA PRO A 185 11.12 -6.09 -16.43
C PRO A 185 10.03 -6.37 -15.38
N LEU A 186 8.80 -6.65 -15.83
CA LEU A 186 7.62 -6.73 -14.95
C LEU A 186 7.76 -7.84 -13.89
N ASN A 187 8.20 -9.03 -14.29
CA ASN A 187 8.33 -10.15 -13.37
C ASN A 187 9.41 -9.91 -12.30
N LEU A 188 10.50 -9.20 -12.63
CA LEU A 188 11.51 -8.85 -11.64
C LEU A 188 10.95 -7.80 -10.67
N LEU A 189 10.24 -6.79 -11.16
CA LEU A 189 9.57 -5.79 -10.33
C LEU A 189 8.61 -6.44 -9.32
N LEU A 190 7.68 -7.27 -9.78
CA LEU A 190 6.69 -7.90 -8.91
C LEU A 190 7.33 -8.77 -7.81
N ILE A 191 8.45 -9.44 -8.11
CA ILE A 191 9.21 -10.22 -7.12
C ILE A 191 9.92 -9.30 -6.12
N THR A 192 10.46 -8.16 -6.58
CA THR A 192 11.25 -7.23 -5.75
C THR A 192 10.39 -6.39 -4.83
N VAL A 193 9.30 -5.80 -5.34
CA VAL A 193 8.49 -4.83 -4.59
C VAL A 193 7.14 -5.38 -4.11
N GLY A 194 6.73 -6.55 -4.62
CA GLY A 194 5.41 -7.11 -4.33
C GLY A 194 4.32 -6.12 -4.74
N SER A 195 3.42 -5.82 -3.82
CA SER A 195 2.32 -4.88 -4.02
C SER A 195 2.62 -3.46 -3.54
N ASN A 196 3.82 -3.20 -3.03
CA ASN A 196 4.15 -1.95 -2.35
C ASN A 196 4.08 -0.75 -3.31
N GLY A 197 3.26 0.24 -2.97
CA GLY A 197 3.09 1.44 -3.79
C GLY A 197 2.12 1.27 -4.97
N MET A 198 1.33 0.20 -4.98
CA MET A 198 0.15 0.11 -5.84
C MET A 198 -0.99 0.91 -5.23
N ALA A 199 -1.81 1.55 -6.07
CA ALA A 199 -3.01 2.23 -5.62
C ALA A 199 -4.03 2.36 -6.76
N ALA A 200 -5.31 2.39 -6.38
CA ALA A 200 -6.39 2.92 -7.21
C ALA A 200 -6.99 4.18 -6.58
N GLY A 201 -7.64 5.01 -7.38
CA GLY A 201 -8.27 6.24 -6.92
C GLY A 201 -9.28 6.77 -7.92
N ASN A 202 -10.14 7.68 -7.48
CA ASN A 202 -11.14 8.31 -8.34
C ASN A 202 -10.52 9.14 -9.47
N THR A 203 -9.29 9.61 -9.25
CA THR A 203 -8.48 10.35 -10.22
C THR A 203 -7.04 9.85 -10.17
N GLN A 204 -6.27 10.08 -11.23
CA GLN A 204 -4.85 9.74 -11.28
C GLN A 204 -4.05 10.41 -10.14
N PRO A 205 -4.21 11.73 -9.84
CA PRO A 205 -3.55 12.34 -8.69
C PRO A 205 -3.93 11.71 -7.35
N GLU A 206 -5.19 11.32 -7.15
CA GLU A 206 -5.61 10.64 -5.91
C GLU A 206 -4.91 9.29 -5.77
N ALA A 207 -4.86 8.49 -6.84
CA ALA A 207 -4.18 7.19 -6.85
C ALA A 207 -2.68 7.33 -6.57
N ILE A 208 -1.98 8.24 -7.28
CA ILE A 208 -0.56 8.52 -7.05
C ILE A 208 -0.32 8.98 -5.60
N PHE A 209 -1.18 9.84 -5.07
CA PHE A 209 -1.07 10.30 -3.69
C PHE A 209 -1.21 9.15 -2.68
N GLN A 210 -2.15 8.23 -2.89
CA GLN A 210 -2.29 7.04 -2.03
C GLN A 210 -1.07 6.12 -2.13
N ALA A 211 -0.57 5.86 -3.34
CA ALA A 211 0.65 5.08 -3.56
C ALA A 211 1.85 5.69 -2.82
N LEU A 212 2.01 7.01 -2.89
CA LEU A 212 3.08 7.72 -2.16
C LEU A 212 2.92 7.60 -0.65
N CYS A 213 1.69 7.68 -0.12
CA CYS A 213 1.45 7.46 1.31
C CYS A 213 1.87 6.04 1.73
N GLU A 214 1.54 5.02 0.95
CA GLU A 214 1.97 3.64 1.26
C GLU A 214 3.49 3.50 1.23
N LEU A 215 4.15 4.07 0.21
CA LEU A 215 5.61 4.06 0.12
C LEU A 215 6.26 4.76 1.33
N THR A 216 5.74 5.92 1.76
CA THR A 216 6.27 6.64 2.93
C THR A 216 5.98 5.92 4.26
N GLU A 217 4.84 5.25 4.36
CA GLU A 217 4.48 4.39 5.48
C GLU A 217 5.46 3.24 5.65
N ARG A 218 5.70 2.47 4.58
CA ARG A 218 6.66 1.35 4.56
C ARG A 218 8.09 1.83 4.78
N TRP A 219 8.46 2.96 4.20
CA TRP A 219 9.80 3.53 4.38
C TRP A 219 10.04 3.97 5.82
N ALA A 220 9.08 4.65 6.46
CA ALA A 220 9.17 5.02 7.87
C ALA A 220 9.31 3.79 8.78
N ALA A 221 8.48 2.76 8.54
CA ALA A 221 8.55 1.50 9.27
C ALA A 221 9.93 0.83 9.14
N ALA A 222 10.46 0.76 7.91
CA ALA A 222 11.78 0.18 7.64
C ALA A 222 12.91 0.96 8.33
N LEU A 223 12.90 2.30 8.26
CA LEU A 223 13.91 3.13 8.92
C LEU A 223 13.93 2.91 10.44
N ILE A 224 12.75 2.86 11.07
CA ILE A 224 12.64 2.67 12.52
C ILE A 224 13.08 1.26 12.90
N PHE A 225 12.62 0.24 12.17
CA PHE A 225 12.95 -1.15 12.47
C PHE A 225 14.43 -1.46 12.28
N TYR A 226 14.99 -1.21 11.09
CA TYR A 226 16.39 -1.51 10.79
C TYR A 226 17.35 -0.56 11.51
N GLY A 227 16.93 0.68 11.77
CA GLY A 227 17.71 1.64 12.55
C GLY A 227 17.64 1.41 14.06
N GLN A 228 16.86 0.41 14.53
CA GLN A 228 16.62 0.14 15.95
C GLN A 228 16.20 1.40 16.74
N MET A 229 15.41 2.25 16.09
CA MET A 229 14.99 3.52 16.66
C MET A 229 13.86 3.29 17.66
N THR A 230 13.84 4.06 18.75
CA THR A 230 12.69 4.13 19.65
C THR A 230 11.94 5.43 19.37
N PRO A 231 10.81 5.40 18.63
CA PRO A 231 10.13 6.62 18.26
C PRO A 231 9.44 7.27 19.47
N PRO A 232 9.40 8.62 19.54
CA PRO A 232 8.79 9.33 20.65
C PRO A 232 7.27 9.10 20.67
N THR A 233 6.69 9.10 21.87
CA THR A 233 5.24 8.99 22.07
C THR A 233 4.57 10.34 21.85
N VAL A 234 3.47 10.37 21.09
CA VAL A 234 2.65 11.57 20.92
C VAL A 234 1.92 11.86 22.24
N PRO A 235 2.03 13.08 22.82
CA PRO A 235 1.36 13.43 24.07
C PRO A 235 -0.16 13.35 23.97
N LYS A 236 -0.83 12.93 25.05
CA LYS A 236 -2.31 12.84 25.09
C LYS A 236 -2.97 14.20 24.88
N GLU A 237 -2.34 15.26 25.38
CA GLU A 237 -2.80 16.63 25.27
C GLU A 237 -2.80 17.10 23.80
N PHE A 238 -1.88 16.56 22.99
CA PHE A 238 -1.88 16.78 21.55
C PHE A 238 -2.98 15.97 20.85
N LEU A 239 -3.14 14.70 21.20
CA LEU A 239 -4.20 13.84 20.66
C LEU A 239 -5.60 14.40 20.93
N ALA A 240 -5.81 15.06 22.07
CA ALA A 240 -7.08 15.68 22.46
C ALA A 240 -7.58 16.76 21.48
N GLN A 241 -6.72 17.28 20.61
CA GLN A 241 -7.10 18.20 19.52
C GLN A 241 -7.87 17.48 18.39
N PHE A 242 -7.86 16.16 18.38
CA PHE A 242 -8.54 15.28 17.41
C PHE A 242 -9.61 14.46 18.15
N PRO A 243 -10.80 15.04 18.44
CA PRO A 243 -11.78 14.43 19.33
C PRO A 243 -12.36 13.12 18.80
N GLY A 244 -12.49 12.97 17.48
CA GLY A 244 -13.00 11.74 16.87
C GLY A 244 -12.04 10.56 17.07
N GLU A 245 -10.75 10.78 16.82
CA GLU A 245 -9.69 9.79 17.00
C GLU A 245 -9.45 9.51 18.49
N SER A 246 -9.53 10.53 19.34
CA SER A 246 -9.45 10.38 20.79
C SER A 246 -10.59 9.53 21.35
N ALA A 247 -11.82 9.69 20.83
CA ALA A 247 -12.96 8.86 21.22
C ALA A 247 -12.74 7.39 20.86
N ILE A 248 -12.24 7.09 19.65
CA ILE A 248 -11.88 5.72 19.25
C ILE A 248 -10.85 5.11 20.20
N ILE A 249 -9.80 5.88 20.54
CA ILE A 249 -8.78 5.43 21.50
C ILE A 249 -9.41 5.13 22.87
N GLN A 250 -10.30 6.01 23.36
CA GLN A 250 -11.00 5.79 24.62
C GLN A 250 -11.89 4.54 24.59
N ASP A 251 -12.59 4.30 23.47
CA ASP A 251 -13.42 3.11 23.30
C ASP A 251 -12.59 1.82 23.33
N ILE A 252 -11.41 1.82 22.71
CA ILE A 252 -10.46 0.69 22.76
C ILE A 252 -9.93 0.46 24.17
N GLU A 253 -9.66 1.52 24.93
CA GLU A 253 -9.11 1.42 26.29
C GLU A 253 -10.18 1.22 27.38
N ARG A 254 -11.47 1.28 27.02
CA ARG A 254 -12.60 1.42 27.97
C ARG A 254 -12.71 0.27 28.97
N ASP A 255 -12.46 -0.95 28.53
CA ASP A 255 -12.52 -2.16 29.36
C ASP A 255 -11.24 -2.44 30.14
N GLY A 256 -10.19 -1.64 29.92
CA GLY A 256 -8.87 -1.80 30.54
C GLY A 256 -8.05 -2.98 30.01
N ARG A 257 -8.52 -3.71 28.99
CA ARG A 257 -7.78 -4.83 28.37
C ARG A 257 -6.65 -4.31 27.48
N TYR A 258 -6.93 -3.25 26.74
CA TYR A 258 -6.00 -2.67 25.78
C TYR A 258 -5.46 -1.30 26.19
N LYS A 259 -4.22 -1.03 25.78
CA LYS A 259 -3.59 0.29 25.83
C LYS A 259 -3.16 0.71 24.44
N VAL A 260 -3.62 1.88 24.00
CA VAL A 260 -3.22 2.50 22.75
C VAL A 260 -2.06 3.46 23.00
N ILE A 261 -1.00 3.33 22.19
CA ILE A 261 0.18 4.18 22.24
C ILE A 261 0.42 4.70 20.82
N VAL A 262 0.30 6.02 20.63
CA VAL A 262 0.60 6.68 19.35
C VAL A 262 2.05 7.14 19.36
N LYS A 263 2.78 6.82 18.30
CA LYS A 263 4.20 7.07 18.12
C LYS A 263 4.42 7.95 16.88
N ASP A 264 5.30 8.94 17.00
CA ASP A 264 5.75 9.72 15.85
C ASP A 264 6.74 8.90 15.02
N PHE A 265 6.34 8.51 13.81
CA PHE A 265 7.15 7.72 12.89
C PHE A 265 7.90 8.59 11.86
N SER A 266 8.12 9.87 12.18
CA SER A 266 8.89 10.81 11.34
C SER A 266 10.35 10.40 11.10
N ALA A 267 10.89 9.52 11.95
CA ALA A 267 12.26 9.00 11.92
C ALA A 267 13.35 10.11 11.84
N GLY A 268 13.05 11.31 12.36
CA GLY A 268 13.96 12.47 12.26
C GLY A 268 14.17 12.99 10.84
N ARG A 269 13.32 12.56 9.89
CA ARG A 269 13.42 12.85 8.44
C ARG A 269 12.18 13.56 7.88
N ASN A 270 11.28 14.05 8.74
CA ASN A 270 10.02 14.70 8.36
C ASN A 270 9.11 13.81 7.48
N ILE A 271 9.13 12.48 7.70
CA ILE A 271 8.25 11.55 6.97
C ILE A 271 6.87 11.59 7.62
N PRO A 272 5.77 11.93 6.91
CA PRO A 272 4.45 12.16 7.49
C PRO A 272 3.75 10.85 7.91
N SER A 273 4.34 10.15 8.89
CA SER A 273 3.94 8.80 9.31
C SER A 273 3.77 8.73 10.82
N LEU A 274 2.79 7.93 11.25
CA LEU A 274 2.52 7.61 12.64
C LEU A 274 2.56 6.09 12.83
N GLY A 275 2.95 5.65 14.02
CA GLY A 275 2.77 4.26 14.46
C GLY A 275 1.75 4.20 15.58
N VAL A 276 0.79 3.28 15.51
CA VAL A 276 -0.15 2.99 16.60
C VAL A 276 0.14 1.60 17.12
N ILE A 277 0.42 1.51 18.41
CA ILE A 277 0.60 0.27 19.14
C ILE A 277 -0.65 0.03 19.98
N ILE A 278 -1.27 -1.14 19.83
CA ILE A 278 -2.30 -1.61 20.75
C ILE A 278 -1.71 -2.77 21.54
N LYS A 279 -1.49 -2.54 22.84
CA LYS A 279 -0.91 -3.50 23.77
C LYS A 279 -2.03 -4.15 24.60
N ASN A 280 -2.10 -5.46 24.59
CA ASN A 280 -2.90 -6.21 25.55
C ASN A 280 -2.18 -6.21 26.92
N LEU A 281 -2.82 -5.64 27.93
CA LEU A 281 -2.24 -5.47 29.27
C LEU A 281 -2.19 -6.77 30.08
N GLN A 282 -3.03 -7.76 29.73
CA GLN A 282 -3.09 -9.07 30.39
C GLN A 282 -2.03 -10.03 29.85
N THR A 283 -1.87 -10.09 28.52
CA THR A 283 -0.95 -11.03 27.86
C THR A 283 0.45 -10.44 27.60
N GLY A 284 0.57 -9.11 27.63
CA GLY A 284 1.80 -8.39 27.28
C GLY A 284 2.09 -8.33 25.78
N ARG A 285 1.27 -8.96 24.93
CA ARG A 285 1.38 -8.89 23.46
C ARG A 285 0.97 -7.52 22.94
N TYR A 286 1.42 -7.18 21.74
CA TYR A 286 1.01 -5.96 21.06
C TYR A 286 0.97 -6.14 19.55
N ARG A 287 0.14 -5.34 18.89
CA ARG A 287 0.17 -5.11 17.44
C ARG A 287 0.65 -3.69 17.19
N LEU A 288 1.42 -3.49 16.12
CA LEU A 288 1.86 -2.18 15.63
C LEU A 288 1.33 -2.02 14.21
N ASN A 289 0.64 -0.92 13.95
CA ASN A 289 0.34 -0.47 12.60
C ASN A 289 1.02 0.87 12.31
N VAL A 290 1.44 1.08 11.08
CA VAL A 290 2.00 2.35 10.62
C VAL A 290 1.06 2.94 9.59
N GLY A 291 0.89 4.26 9.59
CA GLY A 291 0.01 4.95 8.66
C GLY A 291 0.64 6.27 8.25
N SER A 292 0.61 6.58 6.96
CA SER A 292 1.12 7.84 6.43
C SER A 292 0.02 8.66 5.76
N GLU A 293 0.03 9.97 6.02
CA GLU A 293 -0.75 10.98 5.30
C GLU A 293 -0.27 12.38 5.69
N THR A 294 -0.46 13.37 4.81
CA THR A 294 -0.06 14.76 5.07
C THR A 294 -0.85 15.46 6.18
N SER A 295 -2.03 14.98 6.56
CA SER A 295 -2.82 15.36 7.74
C SER A 295 -2.62 14.36 8.86
N PHE A 296 -2.26 14.88 10.04
CA PHE A 296 -2.09 14.07 11.24
C PHE A 296 -3.36 13.27 11.57
N GLN A 297 -4.52 13.92 11.46
CA GLN A 297 -5.81 13.30 11.77
C GLN A 297 -6.08 12.10 10.87
N VAL A 298 -5.78 12.22 9.58
CA VAL A 298 -6.02 11.16 8.60
C VAL A 298 -5.01 10.04 8.77
N ALA A 299 -3.72 10.35 9.00
CA ALA A 299 -2.71 9.36 9.31
C ALA A 299 -3.08 8.54 10.56
N LEU A 300 -3.55 9.21 11.62
CA LEU A 300 -4.01 8.54 12.84
C LEU A 300 -5.26 7.69 12.60
N SER A 301 -6.24 8.20 11.85
CA SER A 301 -7.42 7.45 11.45
C SER A 301 -7.05 6.18 10.66
N ARG A 302 -6.12 6.27 9.71
CA ARG A 302 -5.63 5.13 8.93
C ARG A 302 -5.04 4.06 9.86
N CYS A 303 -4.14 4.45 10.76
CA CYS A 303 -3.55 3.52 11.72
C CYS A 303 -4.60 2.80 12.58
N LEU A 304 -5.58 3.56 13.10
CA LEU A 304 -6.62 3.02 13.96
C LEU A 304 -7.55 2.07 13.20
N THR A 305 -7.88 2.35 11.93
CA THR A 305 -8.74 1.45 11.14
C THR A 305 -8.03 0.19 10.67
N GLU A 306 -6.76 0.29 10.30
CA GLU A 306 -6.01 -0.83 9.70
C GLU A 306 -5.65 -1.92 10.70
N ILE A 307 -5.33 -1.55 11.94
CA ILE A 307 -4.93 -2.53 12.94
C ILE A 307 -6.05 -3.55 13.26
N PHE A 308 -7.31 -3.17 13.01
CA PHE A 308 -8.50 -4.01 13.16
C PHE A 308 -9.03 -4.57 11.82
N GLN A 309 -8.30 -4.41 10.71
CA GLN A 309 -8.76 -4.91 9.41
C GLN A 309 -8.93 -6.43 9.46
N GLY A 310 -10.12 -6.90 9.09
CA GLY A 310 -10.45 -8.34 9.10
C GLY A 310 -10.73 -8.93 10.48
N ILE A 311 -10.77 -8.12 11.54
CA ILE A 311 -11.08 -8.55 12.90
C ILE A 311 -12.58 -8.37 13.17
N GLN A 312 -13.31 -9.46 13.44
CA GLN A 312 -14.77 -9.44 13.57
C GLN A 312 -15.29 -8.74 14.83
N ASP A 313 -14.63 -9.00 15.96
CA ASP A 313 -14.94 -8.42 17.26
C ASP A 313 -13.64 -8.17 18.05
N SER A 314 -13.73 -7.38 19.13
CA SER A 314 -12.58 -7.06 19.97
C SER A 314 -11.94 -8.28 20.64
N ASP A 315 -12.67 -9.38 20.80
CA ASP A 315 -12.17 -10.60 21.45
C ASP A 315 -11.24 -11.40 20.53
N GLN A 316 -11.41 -11.27 19.22
CA GLN A 316 -10.55 -11.85 18.17
C GLN A 316 -9.29 -11.04 17.86
N PHE A 317 -9.04 -9.93 18.58
CA PHE A 317 -7.88 -9.06 18.33
C PHE A 317 -6.54 -9.60 18.87
N ASP A 318 -6.55 -10.59 19.77
CA ASP A 318 -5.34 -11.11 20.43
C ASP A 318 -4.41 -11.97 19.56
#